data_AF-A0A844MMY8-F1
#
_entry.id   AF-A0A844MMY8-F1
#
_cell.length_a   1.000
_cell.length_b   1.000
_cell.length_c   1.000
_cell.angle_alpha   90.00
_cell.angle_beta   90.00
_cell.angle_gamma   90.00
#
_symmetry.space_group_name_H-M   'P 1'
#
loop_
_entity.id
_entity.type
_entity.pdbx_description
1 polymer ?
#
loop_
_entity_poly.entity_id
_entity_poly.type
_entity_poly.pdbx_seq_one_letter_code
_entity_poly.pdbx_strand_id
1 'polypeptide(L)'
;MYTSTLPQSQLAHLKATKPKYALPDIANSFVLVGSKDESSGNQLAQFDYIENPDSFVLSIRTPYALEERLGGDYIRIDGLNFKHGFHEIVESISERCYQVKTKDGTEKWAIGYNAVTLRFYWQDNCWYVAATTDINLPEITSEYLSGYVGIDLNADSIGWAVCDTQGNLLEYGDYKLDLHSKTSNQRAAIFSDAATFIALKAKQYNFPVASEKLDFSEKKKQIKEKGKKSARMLSSFAYSQWHEALDSACSKYGIYHKKVNPAFSSTIAMLKFMSMYGMNSASAAAFVIARHGRRFSERLPKLHHLLHSKSAYPIGKHVWSQWSRVSRSVKGTPRHKYFTSRFNRARKVTPFCQLTCFVGQHGQLVNPIQLELFEVGAIPTGNDTVTVAVSRSRKPRKRSQSTHMQISLDFN
;
A
#
# COMPACT_ATOMS: atom_id res chain seq x y z
N MET A 1 17.01 -24.46 -51.90
CA MET A 1 15.63 -24.04 -52.20
C MET A 1 14.70 -25.17 -51.75
N TYR A 2 14.14 -25.09 -50.55
CA TYR A 2 13.09 -26.02 -50.11
C TYR A 2 11.77 -25.24 -50.14
N THR A 3 11.02 -25.38 -51.23
CA THR A 3 9.64 -24.90 -51.34
C THR A 3 8.77 -25.86 -50.53
N SER A 4 8.33 -25.43 -49.34
CA SER A 4 7.30 -26.13 -48.58
C SER A 4 5.95 -25.93 -49.27
N THR A 5 5.67 -26.78 -50.26
CA THR A 5 4.34 -26.89 -50.86
C THR A 5 3.43 -27.54 -49.81
N LEU A 6 2.60 -26.74 -49.14
CA LEU A 6 1.37 -27.28 -48.57
C LEU A 6 0.66 -28.03 -49.71
N PRO A 7 0.37 -29.33 -49.58
CA PRO A 7 -0.24 -30.07 -50.67
C PRO A 7 -1.57 -29.42 -51.01
N GLN A 8 -1.79 -29.07 -52.28
CA GLN A 8 -2.99 -28.37 -52.78
C GLN A 8 -4.30 -29.02 -52.32
N SER A 9 -4.28 -30.33 -52.02
CA SER A 9 -5.39 -31.07 -51.43
C SER A 9 -5.75 -30.60 -50.00
N GLN A 10 -4.77 -30.27 -49.16
CA GLN A 10 -5.01 -29.72 -47.83
C GLN A 10 -5.57 -28.30 -47.90
N LEU A 11 -5.09 -27.48 -48.85
CA LEU A 11 -5.62 -26.13 -49.06
C LEU A 11 -7.06 -26.18 -49.61
N ALA A 12 -7.34 -27.09 -50.53
CA ALA A 12 -8.69 -27.32 -51.06
C ALA A 12 -9.64 -27.84 -49.97
N HIS A 13 -9.17 -28.77 -49.13
CA HIS A 13 -9.90 -29.27 -47.97
C HIS A 13 -10.21 -28.15 -46.98
N LEU A 14 -9.23 -27.31 -46.62
CA LEU A 14 -9.43 -26.18 -45.70
C LEU A 14 -10.38 -25.11 -46.28
N LYS A 15 -10.35 -24.86 -47.60
CA LYS A 15 -11.30 -23.96 -48.27
C LYS A 15 -12.72 -24.54 -48.33
N ALA A 16 -12.87 -25.86 -48.46
CA ALA A 16 -14.17 -26.55 -48.49
C ALA A 16 -14.75 -26.80 -47.09
N THR A 17 -13.90 -26.87 -46.06
CA THR A 17 -14.31 -27.06 -44.67
C THR A 17 -14.83 -25.74 -44.12
N LYS A 18 -16.16 -25.58 -44.02
CA LYS A 18 -16.73 -24.50 -43.20
C LYS A 18 -16.30 -24.74 -41.75
N PRO A 19 -15.50 -23.87 -41.12
CA PRO A 19 -15.12 -24.07 -39.74
C PRO A 19 -16.40 -24.02 -38.90
N LYS A 20 -16.67 -25.08 -38.13
CA LYS A 20 -17.72 -25.06 -37.12
C LYS A 20 -17.15 -24.36 -35.89
N TYR A 21 -17.31 -23.05 -35.84
CA TYR A 21 -17.13 -22.29 -34.61
C TYR A 21 -18.42 -22.40 -33.80
N ALA A 22 -18.37 -23.17 -32.71
CA ALA A 22 -19.30 -22.97 -31.63
C ALA A 22 -18.80 -21.74 -30.86
N LEU A 23 -19.40 -20.58 -31.13
CA LEU A 23 -19.29 -19.47 -30.18
C LEU A 23 -19.91 -20.00 -28.88
N PRO A 24 -19.21 -19.89 -27.72
CA PRO A 24 -19.82 -20.23 -26.45
C PRO A 24 -21.14 -19.50 -26.34
N ASP A 25 -22.21 -20.19 -25.91
CA ASP A 25 -23.53 -19.57 -25.70
C ASP A 25 -23.34 -18.26 -24.94
N ILE A 26 -23.41 -17.17 -25.70
CA ILE A 26 -23.13 -15.80 -25.28
C ILE A 26 -21.82 -15.69 -24.47
N ALA A 27 -20.67 -15.72 -25.15
CA ALA A 27 -19.45 -15.18 -24.57
C ALA A 27 -19.64 -13.68 -24.30
N ASN A 28 -20.23 -13.33 -23.16
CA ASN A 28 -20.36 -11.95 -22.65
C ASN A 28 -19.00 -11.30 -22.37
N SER A 29 -17.89 -11.91 -22.78
CA SER A 29 -16.57 -11.30 -22.74
C SER A 29 -15.59 -11.99 -23.68
N PHE A 30 -14.63 -11.22 -24.19
CA PHE A 30 -13.45 -11.73 -24.88
C PHE A 30 -12.21 -10.94 -24.44
N VAL A 31 -11.02 -11.51 -24.64
CA VAL A 31 -9.75 -10.91 -24.21
C VAL A 31 -8.78 -10.89 -25.38
N LEU A 32 -8.16 -9.75 -25.59
CA LEU A 32 -7.06 -9.53 -26.51
C LEU A 32 -5.79 -9.35 -25.67
N VAL A 33 -4.98 -10.40 -25.60
CA VAL A 33 -3.74 -10.40 -24.82
C VAL A 33 -2.69 -9.64 -25.59
N GLY A 34 -2.07 -8.66 -24.94
CA GLY A 34 -0.99 -7.87 -25.52
C GLY A 34 0.39 -8.30 -25.03
N SER A 35 1.43 -7.93 -25.79
CA SER A 35 2.83 -8.18 -25.44
C SER A 35 3.69 -6.93 -25.57
N LYS A 36 4.84 -6.93 -24.88
CA LYS A 36 5.78 -5.79 -24.83
C LYS A 36 6.47 -5.48 -26.16
N ASP A 37 6.52 -6.47 -27.06
CA ASP A 37 7.10 -6.39 -28.40
C ASP A 37 6.07 -5.99 -29.46
N GLU A 38 4.81 -5.75 -29.05
CA GLU A 38 3.75 -5.28 -29.91
C GLU A 38 3.59 -3.75 -29.80
N SER A 39 3.29 -3.10 -30.93
CA SER A 39 2.99 -1.66 -30.98
C SER A 39 1.86 -1.30 -30.02
N SER A 40 2.05 -0.23 -29.24
CA SER A 40 1.15 0.20 -28.17
C SER A 40 0.79 -0.93 -27.19
N GLY A 41 1.65 -1.94 -27.06
CA GLY A 41 1.49 -3.05 -26.13
C GLY A 41 0.52 -4.14 -26.55
N ASN A 42 -0.11 -4.05 -27.73
CA ASN A 42 -1.09 -5.03 -28.22
C ASN A 42 -1.27 -4.95 -29.75
N GLN A 43 -1.04 -6.02 -30.50
CA GLN A 43 -1.19 -5.98 -31.97
C GLN A 43 -2.65 -6.06 -32.45
N LEU A 44 -3.54 -6.69 -31.67
CA LEU A 44 -4.93 -6.92 -32.06
C LEU A 44 -5.84 -5.75 -31.72
N ALA A 45 -5.50 -4.96 -30.72
CA ALA A 45 -6.24 -3.75 -30.37
C ALA A 45 -5.37 -2.73 -29.65
N GLN A 46 -5.26 -1.52 -30.21
CA GLN A 46 -4.33 -0.49 -29.78
C GLN A 46 -5.08 0.72 -29.24
N PHE A 47 -4.54 1.32 -28.18
CA PHE A 47 -4.93 2.65 -27.76
C PHE A 47 -3.96 3.68 -28.31
N ASP A 48 -4.52 4.75 -28.86
CA ASP A 48 -3.83 5.99 -29.16
C ASP A 48 -4.36 7.08 -28.23
N TYR A 49 -3.48 7.90 -27.66
CA TYR A 49 -3.86 9.00 -26.79
C TYR A 49 -3.85 10.32 -27.55
N ILE A 50 -4.94 11.09 -27.44
CA ILE A 50 -5.10 12.42 -28.02
C ILE A 50 -5.13 13.45 -26.88
N GLU A 51 -4.10 14.28 -26.80
CA GLU A 51 -3.94 15.31 -25.75
C GLU A 51 -5.09 16.33 -25.71
N ASN A 52 -5.63 16.72 -26.86
CA ASN A 52 -6.79 17.60 -26.98
C ASN A 52 -7.80 16.90 -27.88
N PRO A 53 -8.81 16.19 -27.34
CA PRO A 53 -9.61 16.58 -26.16
C PRO A 53 -9.39 15.75 -24.88
N ASP A 54 -8.18 15.25 -24.61
CA ASP A 54 -7.87 14.36 -23.46
C ASP A 54 -8.69 13.05 -23.49
N SER A 55 -8.48 12.30 -24.57
CA SER A 55 -9.22 11.06 -24.84
C SER A 55 -8.37 10.02 -25.53
N PHE A 56 -8.77 8.76 -25.40
CA PHE A 56 -8.21 7.64 -26.11
C PHE A 56 -9.06 7.28 -27.33
N VAL A 57 -8.38 6.84 -28.37
CA VAL A 57 -8.95 6.14 -29.51
C VAL A 57 -8.54 4.69 -29.42
N LEU A 58 -9.51 3.79 -29.48
CA LEU A 58 -9.29 2.35 -29.52
C LEU A 58 -9.43 1.86 -30.95
N SER A 59 -8.35 1.33 -31.51
CA SER A 59 -8.32 0.70 -32.83
C SER A 59 -8.27 -0.82 -32.65
N ILE A 60 -9.36 -1.53 -32.99
CA ILE A 60 -9.43 -3.00 -32.96
C ILE A 60 -9.20 -3.51 -34.37
N ARG A 61 -8.22 -4.39 -34.56
CA ARG A 61 -7.91 -4.96 -35.88
C ARG A 61 -9.07 -5.81 -36.37
N THR A 62 -9.56 -5.47 -37.56
CA THR A 62 -10.62 -6.23 -38.23
C THR A 62 -10.04 -7.55 -38.74
N PRO A 63 -10.69 -8.70 -38.48
CA PRO A 63 -10.32 -9.95 -39.14
C PRO A 63 -10.50 -9.82 -40.66
N TYR A 64 -9.54 -10.30 -41.46
CA TYR A 64 -9.57 -10.20 -42.94
C TYR A 64 -10.92 -10.60 -43.58
N ALA A 65 -11.60 -11.61 -43.01
CA ALA A 65 -12.90 -12.07 -43.51
C ALA A 65 -14.05 -11.06 -43.35
N LEU A 66 -13.85 -10.00 -42.57
CA LEU A 66 -14.86 -8.98 -42.24
C LEU A 66 -14.49 -7.58 -42.75
N GLU A 67 -13.30 -7.38 -43.34
CA GLU A 67 -12.83 -6.07 -43.79
C GLU A 67 -13.75 -5.46 -44.85
N GLU A 68 -14.22 -6.26 -45.83
CA GLU A 68 -15.16 -5.80 -46.85
C GLU A 68 -16.49 -5.35 -46.25
N ARG A 69 -16.96 -6.06 -45.20
CA ARG A 69 -18.23 -5.74 -44.53
C ARG A 69 -18.13 -4.52 -43.62
N LEU A 70 -17.00 -4.36 -42.94
CA LEU A 70 -16.79 -3.33 -41.94
C LEU A 70 -16.05 -2.10 -42.48
N GLY A 71 -15.64 -2.12 -43.75
CA GLY A 71 -15.11 -0.97 -44.46
C GLY A 71 -13.65 -0.64 -44.12
N GLY A 72 -12.87 -1.60 -43.61
CA GLY A 72 -11.44 -1.40 -43.38
C GLY A 72 -10.78 -2.34 -42.36
N ASP A 73 -9.46 -2.18 -42.26
CA ASP A 73 -8.54 -3.01 -41.49
C ASP A 73 -8.68 -2.83 -39.96
N TYR A 74 -9.37 -1.77 -39.51
CA TYR A 74 -9.60 -1.47 -38.10
C TYR A 74 -11.02 -0.93 -37.86
N ILE A 75 -11.59 -1.34 -36.72
CA ILE A 75 -12.74 -0.70 -36.09
C ILE A 75 -12.18 0.34 -35.10
N ARG A 76 -12.58 1.60 -35.24
CA ARG A 76 -12.16 2.69 -34.34
C ARG A 76 -13.27 3.12 -33.42
N ILE A 77 -12.93 3.32 -32.15
CA ILE A 77 -13.82 3.80 -31.10
C ILE A 77 -13.15 5.00 -30.44
N ASP A 78 -13.72 6.18 -30.64
CA ASP A 78 -13.18 7.45 -30.14
C ASP A 78 -13.82 7.86 -28.80
N GLY A 79 -13.23 8.85 -28.13
CA GLY A 79 -13.82 9.49 -26.96
C GLY A 79 -13.73 8.68 -25.66
N LEU A 80 -12.83 7.71 -25.60
CA LEU A 80 -12.63 6.87 -24.42
C LEU A 80 -11.83 7.61 -23.35
N ASN A 81 -12.23 7.57 -22.08
CA ASN A 81 -11.47 8.23 -21.01
C ASN A 81 -11.47 7.42 -19.70
N PHE A 82 -10.28 6.97 -19.32
CA PHE A 82 -10.06 6.18 -18.10
C PHE A 82 -10.01 7.06 -16.86
N LYS A 83 -11.05 7.01 -16.02
CA LYS A 83 -11.05 7.70 -14.71
C LYS A 83 -9.90 7.26 -13.79
N HIS A 84 -9.44 6.02 -13.93
CA HIS A 84 -8.39 5.42 -13.13
C HIS A 84 -7.35 4.78 -14.03
N GLY A 85 -6.07 4.95 -13.70
CA GLY A 85 -5.00 4.37 -14.50
C GLY A 85 -4.69 5.14 -15.78
N PHE A 86 -5.26 6.34 -15.96
CA PHE A 86 -5.08 7.17 -17.15
C PHE A 86 -3.59 7.33 -17.48
N HIS A 87 -2.82 7.87 -16.53
CA HIS A 87 -1.40 8.13 -16.72
C HIS A 87 -0.64 6.83 -16.95
N GLU A 88 -0.96 5.77 -16.21
CA GLU A 88 -0.34 4.47 -16.33
C GLU A 88 -0.59 3.81 -17.70
N ILE A 89 -1.77 4.01 -18.30
CA ILE A 89 -2.09 3.56 -19.65
C ILE A 89 -1.31 4.39 -20.68
N VAL A 90 -1.36 5.73 -20.59
CA VAL A 90 -0.57 6.63 -21.48
C VAL A 90 0.90 6.24 -21.44
N GLU A 91 1.48 6.06 -20.26
CA GLU A 91 2.88 5.66 -20.08
C GLU A 91 3.15 4.27 -20.69
N SER A 92 2.18 3.36 -20.64
CA SER A 92 2.35 1.99 -21.12
C SER A 92 2.27 1.85 -22.64
N ILE A 93 1.45 2.68 -23.29
CA ILE A 93 1.36 2.77 -24.75
C ILE A 93 2.43 3.67 -25.36
N SER A 94 3.19 4.40 -24.54
CA SER A 94 4.31 5.22 -25.01
C SER A 94 5.55 4.38 -25.28
N GLU A 95 6.31 4.74 -26.32
CA GLU A 95 7.58 4.09 -26.66
C GLU A 95 8.60 4.21 -25.52
N ARG A 96 9.26 3.10 -25.19
CA ARG A 96 10.31 3.06 -24.18
C ARG A 96 11.53 2.29 -24.66
N CYS A 97 12.70 2.78 -24.24
CA CYS A 97 13.97 2.09 -24.42
C CYS A 97 14.21 1.10 -23.27
N TYR A 98 14.49 -0.17 -23.59
CA TYR A 98 14.92 -1.17 -22.62
C TYR A 98 16.17 -1.92 -23.09
N GLN A 99 16.96 -2.41 -22.12
CA GLN A 99 18.10 -3.26 -22.40
C GLN A 99 17.64 -4.71 -22.63
N VAL A 100 18.09 -5.28 -23.74
CA VAL A 100 17.83 -6.67 -24.13
C VAL A 100 19.15 -7.42 -24.19
N LYS A 101 19.19 -8.59 -23.57
CA LYS A 101 20.28 -9.54 -23.81
C LYS A 101 20.02 -10.29 -25.10
N THR A 102 20.93 -10.15 -26.06
CA THR A 102 20.94 -10.94 -27.29
C THR A 102 21.31 -12.39 -26.98
N LYS A 103 21.08 -13.30 -27.94
CA LYS A 103 21.48 -14.71 -27.83
C LYS A 103 22.99 -14.86 -27.62
N ASP A 104 23.76 -13.90 -28.11
CA ASP A 104 25.22 -13.87 -28.02
C ASP A 104 25.71 -13.28 -26.67
N GLY A 105 24.80 -12.96 -25.76
CA GLY A 105 25.10 -12.45 -24.41
C GLY A 105 25.39 -10.94 -24.34
N THR A 106 25.36 -10.23 -25.47
CA THR A 106 25.55 -8.77 -25.52
C THR A 106 24.28 -8.03 -25.13
N GLU A 107 24.41 -6.91 -24.43
CA GLU A 107 23.29 -6.04 -24.07
C GLU A 107 23.10 -4.97 -25.14
N LYS A 108 21.91 -4.90 -25.73
CA LYS A 108 21.52 -3.89 -26.73
C LYS A 108 20.29 -3.13 -26.26
N TRP A 109 20.24 -1.83 -26.54
CA TRP A 109 19.03 -1.03 -26.37
C TRP A 109 18.02 -1.33 -27.48
N ALA A 110 16.78 -1.63 -27.10
CA ALA A 110 15.65 -1.80 -27.99
C ALA A 110 14.51 -0.86 -27.58
N ILE A 111 13.73 -0.41 -28.55
CA ILE A 111 12.50 0.34 -28.32
C ILE A 111 11.35 -0.66 -28.30
N GLY A 112 10.41 -0.48 -27.38
CA GLY A 112 9.12 -1.17 -27.39
C GLY A 112 8.23 -0.63 -26.28
N TYR A 113 7.27 -1.44 -25.84
CA TYR A 113 6.12 -0.96 -25.07
C TYR A 113 5.94 -1.79 -23.79
N ASN A 114 5.03 -1.38 -22.90
CA ASN A 114 4.51 -2.29 -21.89
C ASN A 114 3.43 -3.17 -22.53
N ALA A 115 3.30 -4.42 -22.10
CA ALA A 115 2.18 -5.25 -22.51
C ALA A 115 0.86 -4.61 -22.02
N VAL A 116 -0.13 -4.50 -22.92
CA VAL A 116 -1.47 -4.00 -22.62
C VAL A 116 -2.49 -5.07 -23.01
N THR A 117 -3.09 -5.72 -22.03
CA THR A 117 -4.16 -6.70 -22.27
C THR A 117 -5.52 -6.02 -22.18
N LEU A 118 -6.34 -6.20 -23.20
CA LEU A 118 -7.69 -5.62 -23.28
C LEU A 118 -8.73 -6.71 -23.07
N ARG A 119 -9.64 -6.49 -22.12
CA ARG A 119 -10.79 -7.36 -21.89
C ARG A 119 -12.06 -6.61 -22.21
N PHE A 120 -12.81 -7.14 -23.15
CA PHE A 120 -14.14 -6.65 -23.50
C PHE A 120 -15.16 -7.50 -22.78
N TYR A 121 -16.19 -6.89 -22.21
CA TYR A 121 -17.28 -7.63 -21.58
C TYR A 121 -18.61 -6.88 -21.65
N TRP A 122 -19.69 -7.63 -21.79
CA TRP A 122 -21.05 -7.12 -21.85
C TRP A 122 -21.68 -7.14 -20.46
N GLN A 123 -22.18 -5.99 -20.02
CA GLN A 123 -22.89 -5.84 -18.76
C GLN A 123 -23.90 -4.69 -18.89
N ASP A 124 -25.04 -4.75 -18.20
CA ASP A 124 -26.01 -3.63 -18.14
C ASP A 124 -26.40 -3.06 -19.52
N ASN A 125 -26.57 -3.96 -20.50
CA ASN A 125 -26.85 -3.65 -21.91
C ASN A 125 -25.78 -2.78 -22.61
N CYS A 126 -24.51 -2.85 -22.18
CA CYS A 126 -23.43 -2.20 -22.88
C CYS A 126 -22.08 -2.96 -22.81
N TRP A 127 -21.21 -2.70 -23.80
CA TRP A 127 -19.86 -3.27 -23.86
C TRP A 127 -18.85 -2.42 -23.11
N TYR A 128 -18.16 -3.00 -22.13
CA TYR A 128 -17.07 -2.42 -21.36
C TYR A 128 -15.71 -2.85 -21.92
N VAL A 129 -14.67 -2.00 -21.76
CA VAL A 129 -13.27 -2.40 -21.94
C VAL A 129 -12.48 -2.19 -20.65
N ALA A 130 -11.75 -3.20 -20.23
CA ALA A 130 -10.76 -3.11 -19.17
C ALA A 130 -9.36 -3.25 -19.76
N ALA A 131 -8.45 -2.34 -19.41
CA ALA A 131 -7.06 -2.37 -19.80
C ALA A 131 -6.21 -2.87 -18.63
N THR A 132 -5.29 -3.79 -18.88
CA THR A 132 -4.38 -4.29 -17.85
C THR A 132 -2.96 -4.12 -18.35
N THR A 133 -2.11 -3.50 -17.55
CA THR A 133 -0.71 -3.27 -17.89
C THR A 133 0.21 -3.41 -16.67
N ASP A 134 1.49 -3.55 -16.95
CA ASP A 134 2.54 -3.57 -15.94
C ASP A 134 2.91 -2.13 -15.56
N ILE A 135 2.86 -1.82 -14.26
CA ILE A 135 3.25 -0.51 -13.74
C ILE A 135 4.64 -0.62 -13.13
N ASN A 136 5.51 0.34 -13.47
CA ASN A 136 6.77 0.53 -12.76
C ASN A 136 6.48 1.23 -11.43
N LEU A 137 6.59 0.48 -10.34
CA LEU A 137 6.43 1.06 -9.01
C LEU A 137 7.64 1.96 -8.71
N PRO A 138 7.42 3.12 -8.07
CA PRO A 138 8.53 3.99 -7.68
C PRO A 138 9.48 3.26 -6.74
N GLU A 139 10.76 3.66 -6.78
CA GLU A 139 11.73 3.20 -5.79
C GLU A 139 11.28 3.61 -4.38
N ILE A 140 11.71 2.81 -3.40
CA ILE A 140 11.42 3.13 -2.00
C ILE A 140 12.28 4.31 -1.58
N THR A 141 11.65 5.46 -1.35
CA THR A 141 12.31 6.72 -0.96
C THR A 141 12.29 6.96 0.54
N SER A 142 11.35 6.34 1.27
CA SER A 142 11.24 6.51 2.72
C SER A 142 12.50 6.02 3.45
N GLU A 143 13.01 6.82 4.37
CA GLU A 143 14.28 6.51 5.04
C GLU A 143 14.08 5.53 6.20
N TYR A 144 14.66 4.32 6.11
CA TYR A 144 14.47 3.28 7.13
C TYR A 144 14.93 3.69 8.55
N LEU A 145 15.92 4.58 8.64
CA LEU A 145 16.49 5.11 9.88
C LEU A 145 15.83 6.43 10.36
N SER A 146 14.79 6.94 9.68
CA SER A 146 14.07 8.16 10.09
C SER A 146 12.92 7.87 11.08
N GLY A 147 11.92 8.73 11.22
CA GLY A 147 10.73 8.40 12.02
C GLY A 147 9.88 7.27 11.42
N TYR A 148 8.74 6.95 12.04
CA TYR A 148 7.82 5.93 11.54
C TYR A 148 6.37 6.40 11.68
N VAL A 149 5.53 6.04 10.71
CA VAL A 149 4.07 6.08 10.84
C VAL A 149 3.60 4.71 11.28
N GLY A 150 3.12 4.59 12.51
CA GLY A 150 2.53 3.34 13.02
C GLY A 150 1.03 3.29 12.79
N ILE A 151 0.49 2.09 12.63
CA ILE A 151 -0.94 1.85 12.50
C ILE A 151 -1.45 0.74 13.42
N ASP A 152 -2.72 0.85 13.83
CA ASP A 152 -3.48 -0.16 14.57
C ASP A 152 -4.88 -0.29 13.97
N LEU A 153 -5.23 -1.50 13.49
CA LEU A 153 -6.52 -1.76 12.84
C LEU A 153 -7.58 -2.19 13.86
N ASN A 154 -8.68 -1.44 13.92
CA ASN A 154 -9.86 -1.72 14.73
C ASN A 154 -11.13 -1.89 13.86
N ALA A 155 -12.22 -2.32 14.50
CA ALA A 155 -13.40 -2.81 13.78
C ALA A 155 -14.08 -1.77 12.88
N ASP A 156 -13.98 -0.51 13.29
CA ASP A 156 -14.62 0.65 12.69
C ASP A 156 -13.66 1.83 12.51
N SER A 157 -12.36 1.61 12.72
CA SER A 157 -11.35 2.64 12.50
C SER A 157 -9.93 2.10 12.39
N ILE A 158 -9.03 2.92 11.86
CA ILE A 158 -7.58 2.71 11.86
C ILE A 158 -6.95 3.82 12.69
N GLY A 159 -6.42 3.45 13.85
CA GLY A 159 -5.58 4.35 14.63
C GLY A 159 -4.25 4.52 13.91
N TRP A 160 -3.76 5.75 13.81
CA TRP A 160 -2.45 6.05 13.24
C TRP A 160 -1.71 7.06 14.10
N ALA A 161 -0.38 6.98 14.09
CA ALA A 161 0.48 7.94 14.79
C ALA A 161 1.84 8.05 14.11
N VAL A 162 2.37 9.27 14.09
CA VAL A 162 3.67 9.63 13.54
C VAL A 162 4.65 9.79 14.70
N CYS A 163 5.74 9.04 14.63
CA CYS A 163 6.82 9.03 15.60
C CYS A 163 8.08 9.57 14.93
N ASP A 164 8.78 10.52 15.56
CA ASP A 164 10.06 11.00 15.03
C ASP A 164 11.20 9.99 15.24
N THR A 165 12.42 10.41 14.88
CA THR A 165 13.66 9.62 15.02
C THR A 165 14.03 9.32 16.48
N GLN A 166 13.65 10.20 17.40
CA GLN A 166 13.95 10.12 18.84
C GLN A 166 12.88 9.35 19.62
N GLY A 167 11.75 9.06 18.97
CA GLY A 167 10.63 8.38 19.57
C GLY A 167 9.48 9.30 20.00
N ASN A 168 9.57 10.61 19.79
CA ASN A 168 8.53 11.54 20.19
C ASN A 168 7.35 11.50 19.23
N LEU A 169 6.18 11.82 19.77
CA LEU A 169 4.96 11.93 18.98
C LEU A 169 4.97 13.24 18.19
N LEU A 170 4.73 13.15 16.88
CA LEU A 170 4.55 14.32 16.01
C LEU A 170 3.07 14.58 15.70
N GLU A 171 2.35 13.54 15.33
CA GLU A 171 0.95 13.63 14.91
C GLU A 171 0.24 12.31 15.22
N TYR A 172 -1.07 12.33 15.44
CA TYR A 172 -1.88 11.12 15.53
C TYR A 172 -3.32 11.38 15.12
N GLY A 173 -4.03 10.31 14.83
CA GLY A 173 -5.45 10.38 14.55
C GLY A 173 -6.08 9.01 14.46
N ASP A 174 -7.33 9.02 14.01
CA ASP A 174 -8.15 7.82 13.85
C ASP A 174 -8.98 7.96 12.58
N TYR A 175 -8.70 7.11 11.59
CA TYR A 175 -9.41 7.10 10.32
C TYR A 175 -10.64 6.20 10.46
N LYS A 176 -11.85 6.75 10.34
CA LYS A 176 -13.09 5.98 10.51
C LYS A 176 -13.38 5.11 9.29
N LEU A 177 -13.82 3.88 9.54
CA LEU A 177 -14.17 2.89 8.53
C LEU A 177 -15.66 2.57 8.59
N ASP A 178 -16.41 2.97 7.57
CA ASP A 178 -17.83 2.61 7.42
C ASP A 178 -17.98 1.27 6.67
N LEU A 179 -17.80 0.16 7.39
CA LEU A 179 -17.87 -1.19 6.81
C LEU A 179 -19.24 -1.86 6.94
N HIS A 180 -20.23 -1.19 7.56
CA HIS A 180 -21.54 -1.80 7.83
C HIS A 180 -22.37 -1.90 6.56
N SER A 181 -22.99 -3.06 6.35
CA SER A 181 -23.85 -3.34 5.20
C SER A 181 -23.18 -3.11 3.82
N LYS A 182 -21.84 -3.14 3.78
CA LYS A 182 -21.07 -2.98 2.53
C LYS A 182 -20.77 -4.33 1.89
N THR A 183 -20.75 -4.37 0.56
CA THR A 183 -20.31 -5.53 -0.21
C THR A 183 -18.79 -5.73 -0.10
N SER A 184 -18.26 -6.86 -0.59
CA SER A 184 -16.80 -7.07 -0.58
C SER A 184 -16.05 -6.01 -1.39
N ASN A 185 -16.56 -5.64 -2.56
CA ASN A 185 -15.92 -4.65 -3.43
C ASN A 185 -15.94 -3.25 -2.80
N GLN A 186 -17.05 -2.87 -2.17
CA GLN A 186 -17.15 -1.60 -1.44
C GLN A 186 -16.17 -1.55 -0.27
N ARG A 187 -16.01 -2.66 0.49
CA ARG A 187 -15.01 -2.73 1.56
C ARG A 187 -13.59 -2.62 1.04
N ALA A 188 -13.28 -3.28 -0.08
CA ALA A 188 -11.97 -3.18 -0.72
C ALA A 188 -11.65 -1.73 -1.14
N ALA A 189 -12.63 -1.01 -1.69
CA ALA A 189 -12.49 0.42 -2.02
C ALA A 189 -12.21 1.26 -0.76
N ILE A 190 -13.01 1.09 0.30
CA ILE A 190 -12.82 1.80 1.58
C ILE A 190 -11.42 1.52 2.17
N PHE A 191 -10.96 0.26 2.14
CA PHE A 191 -9.61 -0.08 2.60
C PHE A 191 -8.53 0.53 1.72
N SER A 192 -8.73 0.59 0.40
CA SER A 192 -7.82 1.24 -0.54
C SER A 192 -7.68 2.74 -0.26
N ASP A 193 -8.78 3.43 0.02
CA ASP A 193 -8.79 4.85 0.35
C ASP A 193 -8.07 5.11 1.67
N ALA A 194 -8.38 4.31 2.71
CA ALA A 194 -7.73 4.42 4.01
C ALA A 194 -6.22 4.10 3.93
N ALA A 195 -5.83 3.08 3.15
CA ALA A 195 -4.44 2.73 2.92
C ALA A 195 -3.69 3.85 2.17
N THR A 196 -4.34 4.48 1.20
CA THR A 196 -3.80 5.63 0.46
C THR A 196 -3.58 6.82 1.38
N PHE A 197 -4.54 7.12 2.26
CA PHE A 197 -4.37 8.15 3.29
C PHE A 197 -3.12 7.90 4.15
N ILE A 198 -2.92 6.67 4.64
CA ILE A 198 -1.75 6.32 5.46
C ILE A 198 -0.45 6.45 4.66
N ALA A 199 -0.41 5.97 3.41
CA ALA A 199 0.77 6.06 2.57
C ALA A 199 1.13 7.53 2.23
N LEU A 200 0.15 8.38 2.00
CA LEU A 200 0.35 9.81 1.78
C LEU A 200 0.83 10.53 3.05
N LYS A 201 0.29 10.17 4.22
CA LYS A 201 0.82 10.64 5.51
C LYS A 201 2.29 10.25 5.69
N ALA A 202 2.64 9.00 5.42
CA ALA A 202 4.02 8.52 5.48
C ALA A 202 4.93 9.27 4.49
N LYS A 203 4.44 9.55 3.28
CA LYS A 203 5.13 10.34 2.26
C LYS A 203 5.39 11.79 2.69
N GLN A 204 4.43 12.43 3.37
CA GLN A 204 4.58 13.80 3.89
C GLN A 204 5.81 13.95 4.82
N TYR A 205 6.07 12.94 5.65
CA TYR A 205 7.20 12.93 6.58
C TYR A 205 8.46 12.23 6.01
N ASN A 206 8.37 11.64 4.82
CA ASN A 206 9.37 10.71 4.28
C ASN A 206 9.71 9.54 5.23
N PHE A 207 8.71 9.06 5.98
CA PHE A 207 8.87 8.01 6.98
C PHE A 207 8.31 6.67 6.48
N PRO A 208 8.90 5.53 6.87
CA PRO A 208 8.28 4.23 6.68
C PRO A 208 6.97 4.06 7.44
N VAL A 209 6.15 3.11 7.00
CA VAL A 209 4.95 2.65 7.73
C VAL A 209 5.28 1.40 8.54
N ALA A 210 4.86 1.34 9.80
CA ALA A 210 4.90 0.15 10.64
C ALA A 210 3.49 -0.37 10.91
N SER A 211 3.27 -1.68 10.71
CA SER A 211 2.05 -2.38 11.11
C SER A 211 2.36 -3.66 11.86
N GLU A 212 1.39 -4.18 12.62
CA GLU A 212 1.57 -5.44 13.32
C GLU A 212 1.85 -6.60 12.35
N LYS A 213 2.74 -7.52 12.76
CA LYS A 213 2.99 -8.76 12.05
C LYS A 213 1.82 -9.72 12.30
N LEU A 214 1.25 -10.21 11.21
CA LEU A 214 0.19 -11.20 11.16
C LEU A 214 0.56 -12.50 11.90
N ASP A 215 -0.23 -12.85 12.91
CA ASP A 215 -0.41 -14.23 13.39
C ASP A 215 -1.89 -14.57 13.39
N PHE A 216 -2.33 -15.27 12.35
CA PHE A 216 -3.72 -15.66 12.15
C PHE A 216 -4.25 -16.58 13.27
N SER A 217 -3.37 -17.35 13.93
CA SER A 217 -3.75 -18.30 14.97
C SER A 217 -4.16 -17.61 16.26
N GLU A 218 -3.40 -16.61 16.69
CA GLU A 218 -3.64 -15.79 17.87
C GLU A 218 -4.87 -14.89 17.69
N LYS A 219 -5.04 -14.28 16.51
CA LYS A 219 -6.23 -13.44 16.23
C LYS A 219 -7.51 -14.26 16.20
N LYS A 220 -7.48 -15.50 15.67
CA LYS A 220 -8.67 -16.39 15.69
C LYS A 220 -9.14 -16.72 17.11
N LYS A 221 -8.23 -16.80 18.08
CA LYS A 221 -8.57 -16.94 19.51
C LYS A 221 -9.21 -15.65 20.05
N GLN A 222 -8.62 -14.49 19.76
CA GLN A 222 -9.18 -13.18 20.18
C GLN A 222 -10.57 -12.88 19.57
N ILE A 223 -10.86 -13.38 18.38
CA ILE A 223 -12.17 -13.27 17.73
C ILE A 223 -13.26 -13.96 18.57
N LYS A 224 -12.96 -15.14 19.13
CA LYS A 224 -13.93 -15.87 19.98
C LYS A 224 -14.28 -15.11 21.25
N GLU A 225 -13.36 -14.27 21.74
CA GLU A 225 -13.54 -13.48 22.96
C GLU A 225 -14.22 -12.13 22.70
N LYS A 226 -14.27 -11.64 21.45
CA LYS A 226 -14.85 -10.34 21.10
C LYS A 226 -16.23 -10.48 20.45
N GLY A 227 -17.12 -9.51 20.68
CA GLY A 227 -18.49 -9.53 20.16
C GLY A 227 -18.60 -9.56 18.63
N LYS A 228 -19.82 -9.82 18.12
CA LYS A 228 -20.13 -10.06 16.68
C LYS A 228 -19.53 -9.00 15.72
N LYS A 229 -19.56 -7.72 16.09
CA LYS A 229 -19.02 -6.61 15.26
C LYS A 229 -17.50 -6.72 15.08
N SER A 230 -16.76 -6.95 16.16
CA SER A 230 -15.30 -7.13 16.10
C SER A 230 -14.91 -8.42 15.39
N ALA A 231 -15.67 -9.49 15.56
CA ALA A 231 -15.44 -10.77 14.88
C ALA A 231 -15.55 -10.67 13.34
N ARG A 232 -16.47 -9.83 12.84
CA ARG A 232 -16.63 -9.59 11.39
C ARG A 232 -15.42 -8.86 10.78
N MET A 233 -14.94 -7.78 11.40
CA MET A 233 -13.73 -7.08 10.92
C MET A 233 -12.48 -7.95 11.09
N LEU A 234 -12.34 -8.62 12.23
CA LEU A 234 -11.20 -9.49 12.50
C LEU A 234 -11.26 -10.82 11.72
N SER A 235 -12.27 -11.05 10.89
CA SER A 235 -12.26 -12.18 9.97
C SER A 235 -10.95 -12.16 9.17
N SER A 236 -10.34 -13.33 9.00
CA SER A 236 -9.06 -13.46 8.28
C SER A 236 -9.10 -12.77 6.91
N PHE A 237 -10.26 -12.78 6.26
CA PHE A 237 -10.49 -12.16 4.96
C PHE A 237 -10.44 -10.62 4.95
N ALA A 238 -11.10 -9.94 5.88
CA ALA A 238 -11.08 -8.46 5.92
C ALA A 238 -9.70 -7.93 6.34
N TYR A 239 -9.04 -8.65 7.24
CA TYR A 239 -7.70 -8.31 7.70
C TYR A 239 -6.64 -8.53 6.62
N SER A 240 -6.75 -9.60 5.81
CA SER A 240 -5.91 -9.78 4.62
C SER A 240 -6.11 -8.67 3.59
N GLN A 241 -7.37 -8.31 3.27
CA GLN A 241 -7.68 -7.22 2.34
C GLN A 241 -7.05 -5.89 2.78
N TRP A 242 -7.14 -5.55 4.07
CA TRP A 242 -6.49 -4.35 4.60
C TRP A 242 -4.98 -4.35 4.36
N HIS A 243 -4.31 -5.46 4.65
CA HIS A 243 -2.86 -5.52 4.48
C HIS A 243 -2.44 -5.50 3.02
N GLU A 244 -3.17 -6.17 2.13
CA GLU A 244 -2.94 -6.10 0.69
C GLU A 244 -3.13 -4.67 0.16
N ALA A 245 -4.17 -3.97 0.62
CA ALA A 245 -4.41 -2.58 0.28
C ALA A 245 -3.27 -1.67 0.77
N LEU A 246 -2.80 -1.86 2.02
CA LEU A 246 -1.69 -1.10 2.59
C LEU A 246 -0.36 -1.38 1.89
N ASP A 247 -0.04 -2.64 1.60
CA ASP A 247 1.15 -3.04 0.83
C ASP A 247 1.11 -2.44 -0.58
N SER A 248 -0.07 -2.42 -1.22
CA SER A 248 -0.28 -1.79 -2.52
C SER A 248 -0.04 -0.29 -2.47
N ALA A 249 -0.67 0.41 -1.52
CA ALA A 249 -0.55 1.85 -1.36
C ALA A 249 0.90 2.26 -1.03
N CYS A 250 1.54 1.59 -0.05
CA CYS A 250 2.94 1.87 0.28
C CYS A 250 3.85 1.68 -0.93
N SER A 251 3.67 0.62 -1.71
CA SER A 251 4.46 0.40 -2.93
C SER A 251 4.19 1.46 -3.99
N LYS A 252 2.94 1.86 -4.20
CA LYS A 252 2.54 2.91 -5.14
C LYS A 252 3.18 4.26 -4.83
N TYR A 253 3.41 4.57 -3.55
CA TYR A 253 3.97 5.85 -3.12
C TYR A 253 5.46 5.79 -2.75
N GLY A 254 6.16 4.68 -2.98
CA GLY A 254 7.59 4.55 -2.67
C GLY A 254 7.89 4.47 -1.16
N ILE A 255 6.94 3.97 -0.37
CA ILE A 255 7.04 3.90 1.09
C ILE A 255 7.39 2.48 1.54
N TYR A 256 8.40 2.37 2.41
CA TYR A 256 8.76 1.12 3.04
C TYR A 256 7.71 0.72 4.07
N HIS A 257 7.15 -0.47 3.92
CA HIS A 257 6.21 -1.02 4.88
C HIS A 257 6.86 -2.13 5.71
N LYS A 258 6.96 -1.90 7.02
CA LYS A 258 7.58 -2.78 8.00
C LYS A 258 6.53 -3.50 8.84
N LYS A 259 6.62 -4.83 8.90
CA LYS A 259 5.85 -5.63 9.85
C LYS A 259 6.62 -5.76 11.17
N VAL A 260 6.01 -5.38 12.28
CA VAL A 260 6.64 -5.37 13.61
C VAL A 260 5.95 -6.32 14.58
N ASN A 261 6.66 -6.79 15.61
CA ASN A 261 6.04 -7.62 16.65
C ASN A 261 5.04 -6.78 17.48
N PRO A 262 3.75 -7.17 17.55
CA PRO A 262 2.75 -6.43 18.34
C PRO A 262 2.83 -6.70 19.85
N ALA A 263 3.81 -7.48 20.34
CA ALA A 263 3.92 -7.87 21.73
C ALA A 263 3.69 -6.70 22.70
N PHE A 264 2.63 -6.82 23.51
CA PHE A 264 2.20 -5.86 24.53
C PHE A 264 1.84 -4.46 24.02
N SER A 265 1.69 -4.23 22.71
CA SER A 265 1.42 -2.90 22.13
C SER A 265 0.21 -2.22 22.77
N SER A 266 -0.91 -2.92 22.90
CA SER A 266 -2.13 -2.38 23.54
C SER A 266 -1.93 -2.07 25.03
N THR A 267 -1.25 -2.94 25.79
CA THR A 267 -1.01 -2.72 27.23
C THR A 267 -0.09 -1.53 27.46
N ILE A 268 0.99 -1.43 26.68
CA ILE A 268 1.94 -0.31 26.70
C ILE A 268 1.20 0.99 26.35
N ALA A 269 0.42 0.98 25.27
CA ALA A 269 -0.33 2.13 24.80
C ALA A 269 -1.26 2.69 25.88
N MET A 270 -2.05 1.82 26.50
CA MET A 270 -2.98 2.21 27.57
C MET A 270 -2.24 2.76 28.79
N LEU A 271 -1.16 2.12 29.24
CA LEU A 271 -0.45 2.51 30.46
C LEU A 271 0.48 3.72 30.30
N LYS A 272 1.03 3.95 29.10
CA LYS A 272 2.02 5.02 28.89
C LYS A 272 1.45 6.22 28.16
N PHE A 273 0.73 5.99 27.06
CA PHE A 273 0.54 7.01 26.04
C PHE A 273 -0.88 7.56 25.99
N MET A 274 -1.89 6.77 26.35
CA MET A 274 -3.28 7.23 26.38
C MET A 274 -3.48 8.47 27.27
N SER A 275 -3.15 8.38 28.56
CA SER A 275 -3.30 9.52 29.48
C SER A 275 -2.29 10.64 29.19
N MET A 276 -1.06 10.28 28.77
CA MET A 276 0.01 11.25 28.50
C MET A 276 -0.31 12.20 27.34
N TYR A 277 -0.89 11.67 26.26
CA TYR A 277 -1.14 12.44 25.03
C TYR A 277 -2.63 12.64 24.73
N GLY A 278 -3.53 12.23 25.63
CA GLY A 278 -4.97 12.31 25.43
C GLY A 278 -5.47 11.42 24.29
N MET A 279 -4.74 10.37 23.93
CA MET A 279 -5.06 9.50 22.80
C MET A 279 -6.18 8.51 23.12
N ASN A 280 -6.94 8.15 22.10
CA ASN A 280 -7.74 6.92 22.13
C ASN A 280 -6.80 5.68 22.11
N SER A 281 -7.34 4.51 22.45
CA SER A 281 -6.54 3.29 22.55
C SER A 281 -5.93 2.83 21.23
N ALA A 282 -6.58 3.10 20.09
CA ALA A 282 -6.12 2.72 18.77
C ALA A 282 -4.90 3.55 18.34
N SER A 283 -5.01 4.87 18.40
CA SER A 283 -3.90 5.79 18.07
C SER A 283 -2.72 5.61 19.02
N ALA A 284 -2.97 5.34 20.31
CA ALA A 284 -1.92 5.01 21.26
C ALA A 284 -1.22 3.69 20.92
N ALA A 285 -1.96 2.66 20.50
CA ALA A 285 -1.37 1.39 20.05
C ALA A 285 -0.56 1.59 18.77
N ALA A 286 -1.07 2.37 17.82
CA ALA A 286 -0.37 2.77 16.61
C ALA A 286 0.95 3.48 16.93
N PHE A 287 0.98 4.35 17.95
CA PHE A 287 2.20 5.01 18.38
C PHE A 287 3.24 4.04 18.94
N VAL A 288 2.82 3.02 19.71
CA VAL A 288 3.71 1.94 20.16
C VAL A 288 4.25 1.15 18.96
N ILE A 289 3.41 0.86 17.97
CA ILE A 289 3.81 0.17 16.74
C ILE A 289 4.85 0.98 15.95
N ALA A 290 4.68 2.30 15.85
CA ALA A 290 5.66 3.20 15.23
C ALA A 290 7.02 3.11 15.96
N ARG A 291 6.99 3.19 17.29
CA ARG A 291 8.18 3.08 18.15
C ARG A 291 8.85 1.70 18.07
N HIS A 292 8.08 0.63 17.97
CA HIS A 292 8.60 -0.72 17.68
C HIS A 292 9.24 -0.80 16.29
N GLY A 293 8.71 -0.06 15.31
CA GLY A 293 9.35 0.15 14.00
C GLY A 293 10.79 0.62 14.13
N ARG A 294 11.04 1.57 15.04
CA ARG A 294 12.39 2.05 15.40
C ARG A 294 13.15 1.19 16.41
N ARG A 295 12.60 0.03 16.80
CA ARG A 295 13.17 -0.86 17.82
C ARG A 295 13.31 -0.22 19.21
N PHE A 296 12.51 0.80 19.52
CA PHE A 296 12.45 1.31 20.88
C PHE A 296 11.90 0.25 21.82
N SER A 297 12.59 0.08 22.95
CA SER A 297 12.13 -0.75 24.05
C SER A 297 11.35 0.09 25.04
N GLU A 298 10.14 -0.34 25.37
CA GLU A 298 9.30 0.39 26.29
C GLU A 298 9.59 -0.06 27.71
N ARG A 299 10.13 0.83 28.54
CA ARG A 299 10.27 0.57 29.99
C ARG A 299 8.95 0.86 30.71
N LEU A 300 8.69 0.12 31.79
CA LEU A 300 7.55 0.38 32.66
C LEU A 300 7.65 1.79 33.28
N PRO A 301 6.53 2.53 33.34
CA PRO A 301 6.49 3.79 34.06
C PRO A 301 6.92 3.64 35.52
N LYS A 302 7.67 4.63 36.01
CA LYS A 302 8.15 4.63 37.40
C LYS A 302 7.03 4.79 38.43
N LEU A 303 5.94 5.46 38.05
CA LEU A 303 4.79 5.74 38.91
C LEU A 303 3.55 5.57 38.06
N HIS A 304 2.81 4.50 38.28
CA HIS A 304 1.51 4.29 37.67
C HIS A 304 0.65 3.50 38.66
N HIS A 305 -0.53 4.02 39.00
CA HIS A 305 -1.37 3.47 40.06
C HIS A 305 -1.84 2.01 39.83
N LEU A 306 -1.87 1.54 38.57
CA LEU A 306 -2.15 0.13 38.23
C LEU A 306 -0.93 -0.80 38.34
N LEU A 307 0.27 -0.25 38.61
CA LEU A 307 1.48 -1.05 38.79
C LEU A 307 1.69 -1.30 40.29
N HIS A 308 1.93 -2.55 40.67
CA HIS A 308 2.48 -2.87 41.98
C HIS A 308 3.84 -2.17 42.21
N SER A 309 4.30 -2.09 43.46
CA SER A 309 5.62 -1.53 43.82
C SER A 309 6.71 -2.03 42.85
N LYS A 310 7.64 -1.15 42.44
CA LYS A 310 8.74 -1.51 41.52
C LYS A 310 9.54 -2.73 41.97
N SER A 311 9.60 -2.99 43.28
CA SER A 311 10.24 -4.17 43.87
C SER A 311 9.61 -5.50 43.43
N ALA A 312 8.38 -5.49 42.90
CA ALA A 312 7.69 -6.66 42.38
C ALA A 312 8.21 -7.12 41.00
N TYR A 313 9.04 -6.31 40.33
CA TYR A 313 9.55 -6.63 38.99
C TYR A 313 11.03 -7.00 39.03
N PRO A 314 11.43 -8.07 38.34
CA PRO A 314 12.77 -8.63 38.46
C PRO A 314 13.77 -7.74 37.71
N ILE A 315 14.82 -7.33 38.42
CA ILE A 315 15.96 -6.59 37.87
C ILE A 315 16.77 -7.55 36.98
N GLY A 316 17.32 -7.05 35.86
CA GLY A 316 18.15 -7.85 34.94
C GLY A 316 17.38 -8.70 33.90
N LYS A 317 16.04 -8.68 33.90
CA LYS A 317 15.25 -9.34 32.84
C LYS A 317 14.87 -8.38 31.72
N HIS A 318 14.72 -8.91 30.50
CA HIS A 318 14.26 -8.16 29.33
C HIS A 318 12.91 -7.48 29.59
N VAL A 319 12.70 -6.28 29.02
CA VAL A 319 11.52 -5.44 29.27
C VAL A 319 10.20 -6.16 29.01
N TRP A 320 10.14 -7.07 28.03
CA TRP A 320 8.95 -7.86 27.73
C TRP A 320 8.56 -8.84 28.84
N SER A 321 9.50 -9.31 29.66
CA SER A 321 9.19 -10.12 30.84
C SER A 321 8.41 -9.30 31.88
N GLN A 322 8.78 -8.02 32.04
CA GLN A 322 8.08 -7.10 32.93
C GLN A 322 6.68 -6.80 32.40
N TRP A 323 6.55 -6.48 31.11
CA TRP A 323 5.24 -6.28 30.46
C TRP A 323 4.34 -7.50 30.49
N SER A 324 4.90 -8.72 30.39
CA SER A 324 4.14 -9.96 30.53
C SER A 324 3.52 -10.13 31.91
N ARG A 325 4.19 -9.68 32.98
CA ARG A 325 3.62 -9.72 34.34
C ARG A 325 2.53 -8.66 34.49
N VAL A 326 2.80 -7.44 34.03
CA VAL A 326 1.84 -6.34 34.09
C VAL A 326 0.60 -6.65 33.27
N SER A 327 0.74 -7.21 32.07
CA SER A 327 -0.42 -7.53 31.23
C SER A 327 -1.37 -8.53 31.89
N ARG A 328 -0.85 -9.46 32.70
CA ARG A 328 -1.67 -10.35 33.53
C ARG A 328 -2.35 -9.61 34.69
N SER A 329 -1.65 -8.70 35.38
CA SER A 329 -2.20 -8.00 36.54
C SER A 329 -3.28 -6.99 36.17
N VAL A 330 -3.18 -6.35 34.99
CA VAL A 330 -4.16 -5.35 34.53
C VAL A 330 -5.26 -5.94 33.64
N LYS A 331 -5.28 -7.27 33.45
CA LYS A 331 -6.29 -7.97 32.65
C LYS A 331 -7.69 -7.69 33.23
N GLY A 332 -8.62 -7.30 32.36
CA GLY A 332 -10.00 -6.97 32.76
C GLY A 332 -10.19 -5.54 33.29
N THR A 333 -9.14 -4.73 33.39
CA THR A 333 -9.27 -3.33 33.82
C THR A 333 -10.03 -2.51 32.77
N PRO A 334 -11.09 -1.76 33.14
CA PRO A 334 -11.81 -0.90 32.22
C PRO A 334 -10.92 0.19 31.61
N ARG A 335 -11.09 0.49 30.32
CA ARG A 335 -10.25 1.45 29.59
C ARG A 335 -10.20 2.85 30.22
N HIS A 336 -11.30 3.32 30.82
CA HIS A 336 -11.34 4.65 31.45
C HIS A 336 -10.36 4.78 32.62
N LYS A 337 -10.04 3.70 33.34
CA LYS A 337 -9.09 3.73 34.47
C LYS A 337 -7.65 4.07 34.03
N TYR A 338 -7.31 3.75 32.78
CA TYR A 338 -6.03 4.10 32.17
C TYR A 338 -5.96 5.57 31.74
N PHE A 339 -7.10 6.25 31.66
CA PHE A 339 -7.18 7.67 31.27
C PHE A 339 -7.17 8.58 32.49
N THR A 340 -7.90 8.20 33.54
CA THR A 340 -7.99 8.94 34.81
C THR A 340 -6.69 8.94 35.61
N SER A 341 -5.73 8.11 35.20
CA SER A 341 -4.44 7.94 35.85
C SER A 341 -3.46 9.04 35.49
N ARG A 342 -3.59 10.21 36.12
CA ARG A 342 -2.58 11.25 35.98
C ARG A 342 -1.24 10.72 36.51
N PHE A 343 -0.17 10.90 35.75
CA PHE A 343 1.17 10.81 36.31
C PHE A 343 1.26 11.87 37.42
N ASN A 344 1.51 11.46 38.66
CA ASN A 344 1.69 12.37 39.80
C ASN A 344 3.01 13.15 39.62
N ARG A 345 3.04 14.11 38.70
CA ARG A 345 3.94 15.27 38.62
C ARG A 345 3.58 16.10 37.38
N ALA A 346 2.85 17.19 37.60
CA ALA A 346 3.04 18.37 36.77
C ALA A 346 4.41 18.95 37.17
N ARG A 347 5.46 18.73 36.38
CA ARG A 347 6.65 19.58 36.48
C ARG A 347 6.30 20.88 35.75
N LYS A 348 6.27 22.01 36.46
CA LYS A 348 6.40 23.33 35.81
C LYS A 348 7.73 23.31 35.08
N VAL A 349 7.70 23.33 33.75
CA VAL A 349 8.88 23.59 32.94
C VAL A 349 9.10 25.09 33.02
N THR A 350 10.13 25.53 33.73
CA THR A 350 10.67 26.87 33.57
C THR A 350 11.52 26.85 32.30
N PRO A 351 11.18 27.63 31.26
CA PRO A 351 12.00 27.68 30.06
C PRO A 351 13.33 28.34 30.42
N PHE A 352 14.42 27.57 30.41
CA PHE A 352 15.75 28.13 30.56
C PHE A 352 16.15 28.71 29.21
N CYS A 353 15.91 30.01 29.05
CA CYS A 353 16.34 30.78 27.88
C CYS A 353 17.76 31.30 28.16
N GLN A 354 18.77 30.69 27.55
CA GLN A 354 20.02 31.40 27.25
C GLN A 354 20.18 31.42 25.74
N LEU A 355 19.90 32.58 25.15
CA LEU A 355 20.30 32.93 23.80
C LEU A 355 21.80 33.21 23.79
N THR A 356 22.55 32.50 22.96
CA THR A 356 23.74 33.07 22.33
C THR A 356 23.80 32.67 20.88
N CYS A 357 23.44 33.60 20.00
CA CYS A 357 24.14 33.78 18.72
C CYS A 357 23.84 35.19 18.19
N PHE A 358 24.91 35.99 18.13
CA PHE A 358 24.97 37.22 17.34
C PHE A 358 24.89 36.86 15.84
N VAL A 359 24.23 37.71 15.05
CA VAL A 359 24.40 37.73 13.59
C VAL A 359 24.59 39.18 13.15
N GLY A 360 25.69 39.40 12.41
CA GLY A 360 26.02 40.66 11.76
C GLY A 360 25.02 41.02 10.66
N GLN A 361 24.96 42.32 10.40
CA GLN A 361 23.99 42.98 9.52
C GLN A 361 23.98 42.40 8.10
N HIS A 362 22.88 41.78 7.69
CA HIS A 362 22.17 42.01 6.42
C HIS A 362 20.84 41.23 6.50
N GLY A 363 19.75 41.97 6.65
CA GLY A 363 18.43 41.42 6.95
C GLY A 363 17.74 40.79 5.74
N GLN A 364 17.27 39.55 5.92
CA GLN A 364 15.91 39.13 5.58
C GLN A 364 15.55 37.83 6.32
N LEU A 365 14.36 37.84 6.93
CA LEU A 365 13.78 36.82 7.82
C LEU A 365 12.94 35.80 7.02
N VAL A 366 13.12 34.50 7.27
CA VAL A 366 12.04 33.49 7.19
C VAL A 366 12.22 32.47 8.32
N ASN A 367 11.13 32.19 9.04
CA ASN A 367 11.04 31.57 10.38
C ASN A 367 11.83 30.24 10.59
N PRO A 368 12.61 30.12 11.68
CA PRO A 368 13.15 28.84 12.13
C PRO A 368 12.06 28.01 12.85
N ILE A 369 11.85 26.79 12.39
CA ILE A 369 11.06 25.76 13.09
C ILE A 369 11.80 25.41 14.39
N GLN A 370 11.25 25.83 15.53
CA GLN A 370 11.74 25.45 16.86
C GLN A 370 11.47 23.95 17.09
N LEU A 371 12.53 23.14 17.03
CA LEU A 371 12.54 21.77 17.54
C LEU A 371 12.91 21.81 19.03
N GLU A 372 11.93 21.60 19.92
CA GLU A 372 12.20 21.35 21.33
C GLU A 372 12.59 19.88 21.56
N LEU A 373 13.86 19.66 21.88
CA LEU A 373 14.42 18.39 22.34
C LEU A 373 14.06 18.17 23.82
N PHE A 374 13.49 17.02 24.16
CA PHE A 374 13.36 16.57 25.56
C PHE A 374 14.24 15.33 25.83
N GLU A 375 14.89 15.29 26.99
CA GLU A 375 15.92 14.29 27.32
C GLU A 375 15.45 12.82 27.43
N VAL A 376 15.93 12.02 26.47
CA VAL A 376 16.71 10.77 26.57
C VAL A 376 16.22 9.63 27.49
N GLY A 377 15.77 8.56 26.84
CA GLY A 377 15.90 7.20 27.37
C GLY A 377 17.32 6.65 27.13
N ALA A 378 17.94 6.10 28.17
CA ALA A 378 19.32 5.60 28.16
C ALA A 378 19.65 4.70 26.95
N ILE A 379 20.74 5.07 26.27
CA ILE A 379 21.41 4.33 25.19
C ILE A 379 21.98 3.02 25.76
N PRO A 380 21.78 1.85 25.12
CA PRO A 380 22.63 0.71 25.37
C PRO A 380 23.98 0.97 24.67
N THR A 381 24.99 1.37 25.44
CA THR A 381 26.38 1.38 25.01
C THR A 381 26.86 -0.08 24.95
N GLY A 382 26.85 -0.65 23.74
CA GLY A 382 27.57 -1.87 23.42
C GLY A 382 28.37 -1.60 22.15
N ASN A 383 29.71 -1.68 22.24
CA ASN A 383 30.65 -1.53 21.14
C ASN A 383 30.63 -2.76 20.21
N ASP A 384 29.47 -3.16 19.73
CA ASP A 384 29.38 -4.17 18.69
C ASP A 384 29.19 -3.47 17.35
N THR A 385 30.27 -3.41 16.58
CA THR A 385 30.27 -3.04 15.16
C THR A 385 29.28 -3.94 14.43
N VAL A 386 28.05 -3.45 14.20
CA VAL A 386 27.08 -4.13 13.36
C VAL A 386 27.45 -3.84 11.91
N THR A 387 28.19 -4.76 11.31
CA THR A 387 28.37 -4.82 9.85
C THR A 387 27.02 -5.17 9.22
N VAL A 388 26.25 -4.15 8.81
CA VAL A 388 25.01 -4.38 8.07
C VAL A 388 25.36 -4.67 6.62
N ALA A 389 25.24 -5.93 6.22
CA ALA A 389 25.24 -6.30 4.81
C ALA A 389 24.07 -5.58 4.13
N VAL A 390 24.36 -4.54 3.36
CA VAL A 390 23.41 -3.92 2.44
C VAL A 390 23.07 -5.00 1.41
N SER A 391 21.82 -5.48 1.41
CA SER A 391 21.40 -6.46 0.41
C SER A 391 21.57 -5.83 -0.97
N ARG A 392 22.31 -6.52 -1.85
CA ARG A 392 22.50 -6.13 -3.25
C ARG A 392 21.16 -5.71 -3.87
N SER A 393 21.19 -4.59 -4.60
CA SER A 393 20.14 -4.03 -5.46
C SER A 393 19.06 -5.07 -5.81
N ARG A 394 17.88 -4.92 -5.22
CA ARG A 394 16.71 -5.72 -5.60
C ARG A 394 16.20 -5.16 -6.92
N LYS A 395 16.14 -6.01 -7.96
CA LYS A 395 15.46 -5.71 -9.22
C LYS A 395 14.07 -5.09 -8.95
N PRO A 396 13.62 -4.12 -9.78
CA PRO A 396 12.31 -3.51 -9.63
C PRO A 396 11.22 -4.58 -9.61
N ARG A 397 10.32 -4.50 -8.62
CA ARG A 397 9.18 -5.42 -8.49
C ARG A 397 8.11 -5.01 -9.51
N LYS A 398 7.89 -5.85 -10.52
CA LYS A 398 6.74 -5.73 -11.43
C LYS A 398 5.49 -6.26 -10.73
N ARG A 399 4.38 -5.52 -10.81
CA ARG A 399 3.05 -5.95 -10.37
C ARG A 399 2.04 -5.60 -11.46
N SER A 400 1.19 -6.55 -11.83
CA SER A 400 0.06 -6.29 -12.72
C SER A 400 -1.03 -5.55 -11.94
N GLN A 401 -1.51 -4.43 -12.48
CA GLN A 401 -2.75 -3.79 -12.01
C GLN A 401 -3.79 -3.88 -13.13
N SER A 402 -4.99 -4.35 -12.78
CA SER A 402 -6.14 -4.33 -13.67
C SER A 402 -6.92 -3.03 -13.47
N THR A 403 -6.96 -2.17 -14.49
CA THR A 403 -7.80 -0.97 -14.51
C THR A 403 -9.05 -1.26 -15.33
N HIS A 404 -10.20 -0.81 -14.84
CA HIS A 404 -11.50 -1.14 -15.42
C HIS A 404 -12.19 0.15 -15.83
N MET A 405 -12.78 0.18 -17.03
CA MET A 405 -13.57 1.31 -17.51
C MET A 405 -14.87 0.84 -18.15
N GLN A 406 -15.90 1.65 -17.96
CA GLN A 406 -17.16 1.55 -18.65
C GLN A 406 -17.05 2.16 -20.03
N ILE A 407 -17.33 1.36 -21.04
CA ILE A 407 -17.71 1.87 -22.34
C ILE A 407 -19.22 1.59 -22.45
N SER A 408 -19.97 2.56 -22.97
CA SER A 408 -21.32 2.31 -23.48
C SER A 408 -21.23 2.40 -25.00
N LEU A 409 -21.12 1.24 -25.65
CA LEU A 409 -21.30 1.13 -27.10
C LEU A 409 -22.75 0.78 -27.37
N ASP A 410 -23.53 1.77 -27.81
CA ASP A 410 -24.82 1.55 -28.43
C ASP A 410 -24.53 1.07 -29.87
N PHE A 411 -24.73 -0.22 -30.13
CA PHE A 411 -24.63 -0.81 -31.48
C PHE A 411 -26.02 -0.94 -32.10
N ASN A 412 -26.81 0.13 -32.04
CA ASN A 412 -28.07 0.23 -32.79
C ASN A 412 -27.84 0.92 -34.13
#